data_AF-A0A285SAJ6-F1
#
_entry.id   AF-A0A285SAJ6-F1
#
_cell.length_a   1.000
_cell.length_b   1.000
_cell.length_c   1.000
_cell.angle_alpha   90.00
_cell.angle_beta   90.00
_cell.angle_gamma   90.00
#
_symmetry.space_group_name_H-M   'P 1'
#
loop_
_entity.id
_entity.type
_entity.pdbx_description
1 polymer ?
#
loop_
_entity_poly.entity_id
_entity_poly.type
_entity_poly.pdbx_seq_one_letter_code
_entity_poly.pdbx_strand_id
1 'polypeptide(L)'
;MTGVFEIEYRGLNIFDEIGVVEVAVDKASSTMHLYDQNQVIHPEYDFSTRKYVVNDSFINMTKVLYDKYFLRNFDEKNFEEWVNGFSWIFYFPQAVVYKFHNGELTKLSDLHHTKFLYNKYVVRIL
;
A
#
# COMPACT_ATOMS: atom_id res chain seq x y z
N MET A 1 -11.25 -13.17 14.75
CA MET A 1 -10.77 -13.58 13.42
C MET A 1 -9.37 -13.02 13.25
N THR A 2 -8.35 -13.80 13.56
CA THR A 2 -6.93 -13.45 13.37
C THR A 2 -6.50 -14.02 12.03
N GLY A 3 -6.62 -13.22 10.97
CA GLY A 3 -6.21 -13.61 9.64
C GLY A 3 -6.00 -12.38 8.77
N VAL A 4 -4.89 -12.37 8.04
CA VAL A 4 -4.68 -11.43 6.94
C VAL A 4 -5.69 -11.78 5.86
N PHE A 5 -6.43 -10.78 5.38
CA PHE A 5 -7.41 -10.92 4.31
C PHE A 5 -6.85 -10.36 3.01
N GLU A 6 -7.04 -11.05 1.89
CA GLU A 6 -6.44 -10.67 0.60
C GLU A 6 -7.50 -10.30 -0.44
N ILE A 7 -7.22 -9.25 -1.23
CA ILE A 7 -8.02 -8.82 -2.38
C ILE A 7 -7.12 -8.35 -3.51
N GLU A 8 -7.68 -8.29 -4.71
CA GLU A 8 -7.05 -7.67 -5.86
C GLU A 8 -7.72 -6.33 -6.17
N TYR A 9 -6.89 -5.32 -6.45
CA TYR A 9 -7.30 -4.09 -7.09
C TYR A 9 -6.78 -4.07 -8.52
N ARG A 10 -7.59 -3.59 -9.46
CA ARG A 10 -7.21 -3.45 -10.88
C ARG A 10 -7.25 -1.97 -11.24
N GLY A 11 -6.17 -1.49 -11.83
CA GLY A 11 -6.01 -0.09 -12.22
C GLY A 11 -5.11 0.05 -13.44
N LEU A 12 -5.13 1.23 -14.05
CA LEU A 12 -4.20 1.55 -15.14
C LEU A 12 -2.83 1.90 -14.56
N ASN A 13 -1.78 1.40 -15.18
CA ASN A 13 -0.41 1.81 -14.89
C ASN A 13 0.03 2.99 -15.77
N ILE A 14 1.30 3.40 -15.61
CA ILE A 14 1.91 4.50 -16.37
C ILE A 14 2.02 4.24 -17.89
N PHE A 15 1.76 3.01 -18.34
CA PHE A 15 1.79 2.61 -19.76
C PHE A 15 0.39 2.45 -20.35
N ASP A 16 -0.66 2.93 -19.65
CA ASP A 16 -2.07 2.76 -20.01
C ASP A 16 -2.53 1.29 -20.09
N GLU A 17 -1.83 0.39 -19.40
CA GLU A 17 -2.16 -1.02 -19.33
C GLU A 17 -2.86 -1.36 -18.00
N ILE A 18 -3.79 -2.32 -18.04
CA ILE A 18 -4.45 -2.81 -16.83
C ILE A 18 -3.44 -3.65 -16.03
N GLY A 19 -3.07 -3.16 -14.85
CA GLY A 19 -2.27 -3.87 -13.87
C GLY A 19 -3.11 -4.35 -12.68
N VAL A 20 -2.52 -5.26 -11.90
CA VAL A 20 -3.11 -5.80 -10.67
C VAL A 20 -2.25 -5.43 -9.47
N VAL A 21 -2.89 -4.93 -8.42
CA VAL A 21 -2.29 -4.74 -7.10
C VAL A 21 -2.91 -5.76 -6.16
N GLU A 22 -2.10 -6.65 -5.59
CA GLU A 22 -2.55 -7.56 -4.53
C GLU A 22 -2.48 -6.83 -3.19
N VAL A 23 -3.61 -6.76 -2.49
CA VAL A 23 -3.76 -6.07 -1.21
C VAL A 23 -4.00 -7.09 -0.11
N ALA A 24 -3.09 -7.18 0.85
CA ALA A 24 -3.25 -7.98 2.05
C ALA A 24 -3.53 -7.05 3.25
N VAL A 25 -4.66 -7.26 3.92
CA VAL A 25 -5.15 -6.43 5.01
C VAL A 25 -4.88 -7.14 6.33
N ASP A 26 -3.96 -6.62 7.11
CA ASP A 26 -3.75 -7.01 8.50
C ASP A 26 -4.46 -6.03 9.43
N LYS A 27 -5.68 -6.38 9.83
CA LYS A 27 -6.47 -5.57 10.76
C LYS A 27 -5.89 -5.53 12.17
N ALA A 28 -5.15 -6.55 12.60
CA ALA A 28 -4.63 -6.59 13.97
C ALA A 28 -3.51 -5.56 14.18
N SER A 29 -2.73 -5.29 13.12
CA SER A 29 -1.64 -4.32 13.12
C SER A 29 -1.99 -3.00 12.40
N SER A 30 -3.24 -2.81 11.97
CA SER A 30 -3.68 -1.72 11.10
C SER A 30 -2.71 -1.49 9.93
N THR A 31 -2.34 -2.57 9.25
CA THR A 31 -1.37 -2.52 8.15
C THR A 31 -1.98 -3.04 6.86
N MET A 32 -1.82 -2.25 5.80
CA MET A 32 -2.17 -2.61 4.43
C MET A 32 -0.89 -2.96 3.69
N HIS A 33 -0.82 -4.17 3.14
CA HIS A 33 0.30 -4.64 2.33
C HIS A 33 -0.10 -4.60 0.86
N LEU A 34 0.69 -3.94 0.03
CA LEU A 34 0.38 -3.67 -1.36
C LEU A 34 1.49 -4.24 -2.24
N TYR A 35 1.22 -5.33 -2.94
CA TYR A 35 2.16 -5.91 -3.90
C TYR A 35 1.77 -5.49 -5.31
N ASP A 36 2.67 -4.79 -5.98
CA ASP A 36 2.42 -4.20 -7.30
C ASP A 36 3.59 -4.51 -8.24
N GLN A 37 3.35 -5.40 -9.20
CA GLN A 37 4.34 -5.75 -10.23
C GLN A 37 4.24 -4.87 -11.48
N ASN A 38 3.09 -4.21 -11.67
CA ASN A 38 2.76 -3.52 -12.90
C ASN A 38 2.90 -2.00 -12.80
N GLN A 39 3.39 -1.49 -11.67
CA GLN A 39 3.58 -0.06 -11.40
C GLN A 39 2.28 0.74 -11.49
N VAL A 40 1.18 0.16 -10.99
CA VAL A 40 -0.11 0.84 -10.90
C VAL A 40 -0.08 1.95 -9.85
N ILE A 41 0.44 1.65 -8.66
CA ILE A 41 0.47 2.53 -7.49
C ILE A 41 1.90 2.90 -7.09
N HIS A 42 2.83 2.83 -8.03
CA HIS A 42 4.24 3.06 -7.77
C HIS A 42 4.47 4.49 -7.28
N PRO A 43 5.21 4.69 -6.16
CA PRO A 43 5.59 6.01 -5.71
C PRO A 43 6.33 6.84 -6.74
N GLU A 44 6.14 8.14 -6.67
CA GLU A 44 6.79 9.13 -7.52
C GLU A 44 7.81 9.93 -6.72
N TYR A 45 8.91 10.32 -7.35
CA TYR A 45 9.87 11.21 -6.71
C TYR A 45 9.54 12.66 -7.03
N ASP A 46 9.16 13.43 -6.01
CA ASP A 46 8.96 14.87 -6.14
C ASP A 46 10.31 15.58 -6.06
N PHE A 47 10.74 16.14 -7.20
CA PHE A 47 12.00 16.89 -7.32
C PHE A 47 12.02 18.19 -6.52
N SER A 48 10.86 18.79 -6.27
CA SER A 48 10.74 20.06 -5.54
C SER A 48 11.00 19.84 -4.05
N THR A 49 10.41 18.79 -3.48
CA THR A 49 10.57 18.46 -2.05
C THR A 49 11.69 17.45 -1.78
N ARG A 50 12.26 16.84 -2.83
CA ARG A 50 13.29 15.79 -2.78
C ARG A 50 12.86 14.57 -1.95
N LYS A 51 11.59 14.22 -2.04
CA LYS A 51 10.98 13.10 -1.31
C LYS A 51 10.15 12.25 -2.26
N TYR A 52 9.97 10.98 -1.91
CA TYR A 52 8.98 10.15 -2.57
C TYR A 52 7.58 10.50 -2.06
N VAL A 53 6.61 10.49 -2.95
CA VAL A 53 5.18 10.72 -2.67
C VAL A 53 4.35 9.60 -3.29
N VAL A 54 3.15 9.40 -2.78
CA VAL A 54 2.17 8.48 -3.39
C VAL A 54 1.55 9.13 -4.63
N ASN A 55 1.20 8.33 -5.63
CA ASN A 55 0.60 8.80 -6.88
C ASN A 55 -0.94 8.85 -6.82
N ASP A 56 -1.56 9.40 -7.86
CA ASP A 56 -3.03 9.50 -7.96
C ASP A 56 -3.71 8.12 -7.99
N SER A 57 -3.07 7.12 -8.61
CA SER A 57 -3.59 5.75 -8.65
C SER A 57 -3.70 5.12 -7.26
N PHE A 58 -2.75 5.40 -6.37
CA PHE A 58 -2.86 5.00 -4.96
C PHE A 58 -4.06 5.66 -4.29
N ILE A 59 -4.27 6.97 -4.51
CA ILE A 59 -5.43 7.69 -3.96
C ILE A 59 -6.75 7.11 -4.49
N ASN A 60 -6.81 6.75 -5.78
CA ASN A 60 -7.99 6.12 -6.36
C ASN A 60 -8.24 4.72 -5.80
N MET A 61 -7.19 3.91 -5.63
CA MET A 61 -7.30 2.61 -4.98
C MET A 61 -7.81 2.74 -3.55
N THR A 62 -7.24 3.63 -2.74
CA THR A 62 -7.66 3.82 -1.35
C THR A 62 -9.12 4.26 -1.25
N LYS A 63 -9.63 5.11 -2.14
CA LYS A 63 -11.07 5.44 -2.21
C LYS A 63 -11.93 4.20 -2.46
N VAL A 64 -11.55 3.37 -3.42
CA VAL A 64 -12.26 2.11 -3.73
C VAL A 64 -12.25 1.16 -2.53
N LEU A 65 -11.13 1.08 -1.80
CA LEU A 65 -11.01 0.28 -0.59
C LEU A 65 -11.84 0.84 0.57
N TYR A 66 -11.84 2.17 0.75
CA TYR A 66 -12.62 2.87 1.77
C TYR A 66 -14.12 2.65 1.62
N ASP A 67 -14.61 2.48 0.39
CA ASP A 67 -16.02 2.19 0.12
C ASP A 67 -16.41 0.71 0.36
N LYS A 68 -15.44 -0.16 0.66
CA LYS A 68 -15.73 -1.56 1.02
C LYS A 68 -16.19 -1.64 2.48
N TYR A 69 -17.45 -2.02 2.67
CA TYR A 69 -18.08 -2.14 4.00
C TYR A 69 -17.29 -3.00 5.01
N PHE A 70 -16.53 -3.99 4.54
CA PHE A 70 -15.74 -4.88 5.40
C PHE A 70 -14.37 -4.29 5.79
N LEU A 71 -13.95 -3.15 5.24
CA LEU A 71 -12.73 -2.43 5.61
C LEU A 71 -13.00 -1.19 6.47
N ARG A 72 -14.25 -0.71 6.50
CA ARG A 72 -14.65 0.37 7.41
C ARG A 72 -14.74 -0.13 8.83
N ASN A 73 -14.10 0.59 9.77
CA ASN A 73 -14.52 0.52 11.15
C ASN A 73 -15.74 1.44 11.31
N PHE A 74 -16.72 1.05 12.14
CA PHE A 74 -17.96 1.82 12.33
C PHE A 74 -17.74 3.24 12.89
N ASP A 75 -16.51 3.57 13.33
CA ASP A 75 -16.15 4.80 14.03
C ASP A 75 -15.27 5.80 13.23
N GLU A 76 -14.92 5.51 11.97
CA GLU A 76 -14.06 6.41 11.16
C GLU A 76 -14.87 7.55 10.52
N LYS A 77 -14.51 8.81 10.80
CA LYS A 77 -15.35 9.98 10.49
C LYS A 77 -15.04 10.64 9.14
N ASN A 78 -13.90 10.36 8.50
CA ASN A 78 -13.63 10.76 7.12
C ASN A 78 -12.51 9.92 6.45
N PHE A 79 -12.40 10.05 5.13
CA PHE A 79 -11.45 9.29 4.29
C PHE A 79 -9.98 9.53 4.67
N GLU A 80 -9.61 10.77 4.99
CA GLU A 80 -8.22 11.11 5.33
C GLU A 80 -7.79 10.46 6.65
N GLU A 81 -8.65 10.52 7.67
CA GLU A 81 -8.46 9.80 8.94
C GLU A 81 -8.32 8.30 8.72
N TRP A 82 -9.13 7.71 7.83
CA TRP A 82 -9.03 6.30 7.50
C TRP A 82 -7.68 5.97 6.87
N VAL A 83 -7.25 6.71 5.85
CA VAL A 83 -5.96 6.48 5.19
C VAL A 83 -4.81 6.60 6.20
N ASN A 84 -4.82 7.63 7.04
CA ASN A 84 -3.79 7.85 8.04
C ASN A 84 -3.83 6.84 9.22
N GLY A 85 -4.98 6.23 9.47
CA GLY A 85 -5.14 5.17 10.46
C GLY A 85 -4.43 3.85 10.12
N PHE A 86 -4.02 3.67 8.86
CA PHE A 86 -3.26 2.51 8.41
C PHE A 86 -1.78 2.84 8.13
N SER A 87 -0.91 1.87 8.39
CA SER A 87 0.40 1.81 7.75
C SER A 87 0.26 1.13 6.40
N TRP A 88 0.75 1.75 5.32
CA TRP A 88 0.71 1.15 3.98
C TRP A 88 2.11 0.74 3.58
N ILE A 89 2.31 -0.55 3.32
CA ILE A 89 3.59 -1.11 2.91
C ILE A 89 3.52 -1.52 1.45
N PHE A 90 4.34 -0.90 0.62
CA PHE A 90 4.40 -1.14 -0.81
C PHE A 90 5.55 -2.09 -1.11
N TYR A 91 5.27 -3.16 -1.85
CA TYR A 91 6.23 -4.18 -2.26
C TYR A 91 6.33 -4.16 -3.78
N PHE A 92 7.52 -3.84 -4.27
CA PHE A 92 7.85 -3.82 -5.69
C PHE A 92 8.96 -4.83 -6.00
N PRO A 93 9.05 -5.33 -7.24
CA PRO A 93 10.16 -6.15 -7.68
C PRO A 93 11.54 -5.52 -7.37
N GLN A 94 12.59 -6.34 -7.31
CA GLN A 94 13.97 -5.92 -7.01
C GLN A 94 14.18 -5.44 -5.57
N ALA A 95 13.52 -6.08 -4.60
CA ALA A 95 13.63 -5.81 -3.17
C ALA A 95 13.35 -4.34 -2.77
N VAL A 96 12.48 -3.64 -3.52
CA VAL A 96 12.11 -2.26 -3.22
C VAL A 96 10.85 -2.25 -2.36
N VAL A 97 10.97 -1.73 -1.13
CA VAL A 97 9.84 -1.57 -0.21
C VAL A 97 9.71 -0.14 0.26
N TYR A 98 8.50 0.39 0.24
CA TYR A 98 8.16 1.69 0.83
C TYR A 98 7.14 1.53 1.95
N LYS A 99 7.18 2.46 2.91
CA LYS A 99 6.17 2.60 3.96
C LYS A 99 5.56 3.99 3.87
N PHE A 100 4.24 4.07 3.74
CA PHE A 100 3.47 5.30 3.91
C PHE A 100 2.76 5.29 5.25
N HIS A 101 2.98 6.33 6.05
CA HIS A 101 2.33 6.49 7.35
C HIS A 101 2.27 7.97 7.72
N ASN A 102 1.12 8.44 8.21
CA ASN A 102 0.88 9.84 8.59
C ASN A 102 1.30 10.85 7.51
N GLY A 103 0.95 10.59 6.25
CA GLY A 103 1.27 11.48 5.12
C GLY A 103 2.71 11.40 4.60
N GLU A 104 3.60 10.62 5.22
CA GLU A 104 4.98 10.51 4.79
C GLU A 104 5.30 9.14 4.19
N LEU A 105 5.96 9.14 3.02
CA LEU A 105 6.45 7.95 2.35
C LEU A 105 7.96 7.81 2.55
N THR A 106 8.39 6.67 3.09
CA THR A 106 9.81 6.37 3.35
C THR A 106 10.19 5.06 2.68
N LYS A 107 11.35 5.04 2.00
CA LYS A 107 11.94 3.82 1.45
C LYS A 107 12.61 3.02 2.57
N LEU A 108 12.32 1.72 2.65
CA LEU A 108 12.98 0.82 3.61
C LEU A 108 14.28 0.28 3.00
N SER A 109 15.38 0.42 3.73
CA SER A 109 16.72 -0.01 3.29
C SER A 109 17.11 -1.41 3.78
N ASP A 110 16.43 -1.95 4.78
CA ASP A 110 16.70 -3.28 5.34
C ASP A 110 15.40 -4.07 5.56
N LEU A 111 15.24 -5.15 4.79
CA LEU A 111 14.08 -6.03 4.81
C LEU A 111 14.23 -7.17 5.83
N HIS A 112 15.43 -7.43 6.36
CA HIS A 112 15.69 -8.57 7.25
C HIS A 112 15.25 -8.32 8.69
N HIS A 113 15.04 -7.06 9.10
CA HIS A 113 14.74 -6.68 10.48
C HIS A 113 13.31 -6.18 10.73
N THR A 114 12.43 -6.22 9.73
CA THR A 114 11.12 -5.57 9.79
C THR A 114 10.01 -6.58 10.10
N LYS A 115 9.74 -6.79 11.40
CA LYS A 115 8.69 -7.68 11.93
C LYS A 115 7.26 -7.37 11.45
N PHE A 116 7.06 -6.22 10.80
CA PHE A 116 5.77 -5.78 10.27
C PHE A 116 5.61 -6.08 8.77
N LEU A 117 6.58 -6.74 8.12
CA LEU A 117 6.43 -7.13 6.72
C LEU A 117 5.61 -8.40 6.57
N TYR A 118 4.90 -8.48 5.45
CA TYR A 118 4.12 -9.64 5.08
C TYR A 118 5.00 -10.61 4.32
N ASN A 119 5.38 -11.71 4.99
CA ASN A 119 6.39 -12.66 4.48
C ASN A 119 6.07 -13.19 3.07
N LYS A 120 4.79 -13.40 2.75
CA LYS A 120 4.35 -13.82 1.40
C LYS A 120 4.82 -12.86 0.31
N TYR A 121 4.78 -11.56 0.55
CA TYR A 121 5.22 -10.56 -0.42
C TYR A 121 6.73 -10.33 -0.38
N VAL A 122 7.36 -10.41 0.80
CA VAL A 122 8.82 -10.34 0.93
C VAL A 122 9.51 -11.41 0.08
N VAL A 123 9.06 -12.67 0.18
CA VAL A 123 9.62 -13.79 -0.60
C VAL A 123 9.48 -13.59 -2.12
N ARG A 124 8.51 -12.79 -2.57
CA ARG A 124 8.25 -12.56 -4.01
C ARG A 124 9.02 -11.38 -4.61
N ILE A 125 9.63 -10.54 -3.79
CA ILE A 125 10.43 -9.39 -4.23
C ILE A 125 11.93 -9.61 -4.09
N LEU A 126 12.33 -10.63 -3.33
CA LEU A 126 13.70 -11.14 -3.18
C LEU A 126 14.00 -12.14 -4.30
#